data_AF-A0A7S3REQ7-F1
#
_entry.id   AF-A0A7S3REQ7-F1
#
_cell.length_a   1.000
_cell.length_b   1.000
_cell.length_c   1.000
_cell.angle_alpha   90.00
_cell.angle_beta   90.00
_cell.angle_gamma   90.00
#
_symmetry.space_group_name_H-M   'P 1'
#
loop_
_entity.id
_entity.type
_entity.pdbx_description
1 polymer ?
#
loop_
_entity_poly.entity_id
_entity_poly.type
_entity_poly.pdbx_seq_one_letter_code
_entity_poly.pdbx_strand_id
1 'polypeptide(L)'
;SERHDAQRLLISGGAFGTVPVRPPGKDGSDEGEEGRTGDGHANDVQNLFRQVDARWVSSSVQSADGVINCSVCGREGHPACGMRYWTALRAAWLRAAEEEIEHEPESFEDPGSLQTSRAGLVGPIRDLSEGELEDLEDCLDAVVRPFPRLKRSVPLTQAVQCAEAL
;
A
#
# COMPACT_ATOMS: atom_id res chain seq x y z
N SER A 1 -36.24 -23.48 24.59
CA SER A 1 -35.85 -24.19 23.37
C SER A 1 -35.79 -23.16 22.28
N GLU A 2 -34.62 -22.57 22.03
CA GLU A 2 -34.30 -21.83 20.80
C GLU A 2 -32.79 -21.55 20.85
N ARG A 3 -32.06 -22.29 20.01
CA ARG A 3 -30.60 -22.21 19.89
C ARG A 3 -30.31 -21.11 18.87
N HIS A 4 -29.63 -20.05 19.29
CA HIS A 4 -29.01 -19.10 18.37
C HIS A 4 -27.67 -19.70 17.93
N ASP A 5 -27.68 -20.39 16.78
CA ASP A 5 -26.49 -20.84 16.07
C ASP A 5 -25.80 -19.63 15.42
N ALA A 6 -24.83 -19.05 16.13
CA ALA A 6 -23.89 -18.09 15.57
C ALA A 6 -22.86 -18.85 14.72
N GLN A 7 -23.12 -18.95 13.42
CA GLN A 7 -22.14 -19.41 12.43
C GLN A 7 -20.95 -18.45 12.38
N ARG A 8 -19.88 -18.78 13.11
CA ARG A 8 -18.53 -18.25 12.87
C ARG A 8 -18.05 -18.79 11.52
N LEU A 9 -18.23 -18.01 10.47
CA LEU A 9 -17.52 -18.22 9.20
C LEU A 9 -16.04 -17.96 9.43
N LEU A 10 -15.27 -19.05 9.57
CA LEU A 10 -13.82 -19.05 9.53
C LEU A 10 -13.39 -18.69 8.11
N ILE A 11 -13.03 -17.43 7.89
CA ILE A 11 -12.32 -17.02 6.67
C ILE A 11 -10.91 -17.59 6.80
N SER A 12 -10.65 -18.73 6.16
CA SER A 12 -9.31 -19.29 6.02
C SER A 12 -8.40 -18.26 5.36
N GLY A 13 -7.42 -17.77 6.12
CA GLY A 13 -6.33 -16.94 5.61
C GLY A 13 -5.53 -17.72 4.57
N GLY A 14 -5.62 -17.31 3.32
CA GLY A 14 -4.74 -17.81 2.26
C GLY A 14 -3.32 -17.33 2.53
N ALA A 15 -2.39 -18.27 2.70
CA ALA A 15 -0.97 -17.96 2.86
C ALA A 15 -0.43 -17.26 1.60
N PHE A 16 0.10 -16.06 1.77
CA PHE A 16 0.80 -15.35 0.70
C PHE A 16 2.10 -16.11 0.37
N GLY A 17 2.31 -16.41 -0.90
CA GLY A 17 3.56 -16.99 -1.37
C GLY A 17 4.70 -16.01 -1.16
N THR A 18 5.61 -16.33 -0.24
CA THR A 18 6.89 -15.63 -0.10
C THR A 18 7.66 -15.77 -1.40
N VAL A 19 7.95 -14.64 -2.08
CA VAL A 19 8.73 -14.63 -3.32
C VAL A 19 10.14 -15.14 -3.00
N PRO A 20 10.65 -16.17 -3.70
CA PRO A 20 11.98 -16.71 -3.43
C PRO A 20 13.07 -15.67 -3.71
N VAL A 21 13.94 -15.43 -2.73
CA VAL A 21 15.14 -14.60 -2.86
C VAL A 21 16.11 -15.29 -3.81
N ARG A 22 16.45 -14.62 -4.92
CA ARG A 22 17.38 -15.14 -5.93
C ARG A 22 18.82 -15.05 -5.39
N PRO A 23 19.62 -16.14 -5.43
CA PRO A 23 20.99 -16.10 -4.95
C PRO A 23 21.89 -15.24 -5.86
N PRO A 24 22.99 -14.67 -5.32
CA PRO A 24 23.93 -13.86 -6.08
C PRO A 24 24.65 -14.71 -7.13
N GLY A 25 24.37 -14.43 -8.41
CA GLY A 25 25.03 -15.06 -9.56
C GLY A 25 26.30 -14.29 -9.95
N LYS A 26 27.35 -15.06 -10.24
CA LYS A 26 28.71 -14.62 -10.61
C LYS A 26 28.77 -13.80 -11.90
N ASP A 27 29.72 -12.89 -11.90
CA ASP A 27 30.07 -11.91 -12.93
C ASP A 27 30.40 -12.55 -14.28
N GLY A 28 29.68 -12.12 -15.31
CA GLY A 28 30.01 -12.32 -16.72
C GLY A 28 29.86 -10.97 -17.43
N SER A 29 30.98 -10.41 -17.87
CA SER A 29 31.07 -9.14 -18.59
C SER A 29 30.34 -9.22 -19.92
N ASP A 30 29.22 -8.50 -20.04
CA ASP A 30 28.52 -8.29 -21.31
C ASP A 30 28.21 -6.79 -21.44
N GLU A 31 28.74 -6.18 -22.51
CA GLU A 31 28.69 -4.75 -22.76
C GLU A 31 27.33 -4.35 -23.36
N GLY A 32 26.46 -3.79 -22.51
CA GLY A 32 25.82 -2.51 -22.78
C GLY A 32 24.73 -2.44 -23.86
N GLU A 33 23.68 -3.25 -23.74
CA GLU A 33 22.38 -2.97 -24.35
C GLU A 33 21.68 -1.86 -23.52
N GLU A 34 21.51 -0.65 -24.06
CA GLU A 34 20.77 0.46 -23.44
C GLU A 34 19.26 0.11 -23.35
N GLY A 35 18.93 -0.74 -22.40
CA GLY A 35 17.62 -1.30 -22.17
C GLY A 35 16.72 -0.34 -21.39
N ARG A 36 15.75 0.25 -22.10
CA ARG A 36 14.50 0.81 -21.55
C ARG A 36 13.86 -0.18 -20.57
N THR A 37 14.07 0.03 -19.27
CA THR A 37 13.53 -0.82 -18.19
C THR A 37 12.79 0.03 -17.16
N GLY A 38 11.85 0.88 -17.62
CA GLY A 38 11.03 1.72 -16.74
C GLY A 38 9.64 1.16 -16.38
N ASP A 39 9.04 0.35 -17.25
CA ASP A 39 7.59 0.09 -17.18
C ASP A 39 7.18 -1.13 -16.35
N GLY A 40 8.13 -1.97 -15.92
CA GLY A 40 7.82 -3.20 -15.17
C GLY A 40 7.26 -2.93 -13.77
N HIS A 41 7.75 -1.89 -13.11
CA HIS A 41 7.42 -1.64 -11.70
C HIS A 41 6.01 -1.06 -11.50
N ALA A 42 5.59 -0.14 -12.37
CA ALA A 42 4.26 0.46 -12.30
C ALA A 42 3.15 -0.59 -12.50
N ASN A 43 3.38 -1.56 -13.37
CA ASN A 43 2.45 -2.67 -13.61
C ASN A 43 2.34 -3.61 -12.39
N ASP A 44 3.43 -3.83 -11.66
CA ASP A 44 3.42 -4.69 -10.48
C ASP A 44 2.57 -4.10 -9.34
N VAL A 45 2.69 -2.79 -9.08
CA VAL A 45 1.89 -2.11 -8.06
C VAL A 45 0.40 -2.12 -8.41
N GLN A 46 0.03 -1.87 -9.67
CA GLN A 46 -1.36 -1.95 -10.10
C GLN A 46 -1.94 -3.37 -9.97
N ASN A 47 -1.13 -4.40 -10.24
CA ASN A 47 -1.54 -5.79 -10.07
C ASN A 47 -1.78 -6.14 -8.60
N LEU A 48 -0.97 -5.61 -7.67
CA LEU A 48 -1.18 -5.80 -6.23
C LEU A 48 -2.53 -5.22 -5.79
N PHE A 49 -2.87 -4.01 -6.20
CA PHE A 49 -4.16 -3.41 -5.88
C PHE A 49 -5.33 -4.21 -6.43
N ARG A 50 -5.24 -4.68 -7.68
CA ARG A 50 -6.27 -5.55 -8.28
C ARG A 50 -6.45 -6.86 -7.51
N GLN A 51 -5.38 -7.44 -6.97
CA GLN A 51 -5.48 -8.67 -6.17
C GLN A 51 -6.20 -8.45 -4.84
N VAL A 52 -5.88 -7.34 -4.16
CA VAL A 52 -6.58 -6.95 -2.92
C VAL A 52 -8.05 -6.68 -3.23
N ASP A 53 -8.34 -5.91 -4.27
CA ASP A 53 -9.72 -5.61 -4.67
C ASP A 53 -10.49 -6.88 -5.03
N ALA A 54 -9.91 -7.79 -5.82
CA ALA A 54 -10.54 -9.06 -6.18
C ALA A 54 -10.91 -9.88 -4.93
N ARG A 55 -10.00 -9.97 -3.94
CA ARG A 55 -10.26 -10.67 -2.66
C ARG A 55 -11.46 -10.06 -1.92
N TRP A 56 -11.53 -8.74 -1.85
CA TRP A 56 -12.63 -8.06 -1.14
C TRP A 56 -13.94 -8.10 -1.93
N VAL A 57 -13.89 -8.03 -3.27
CA VAL A 57 -15.07 -8.21 -4.14
C VAL A 57 -15.63 -9.62 -3.96
N SER A 58 -14.79 -10.66 -3.92
CA SER A 58 -15.26 -12.03 -3.65
C SER A 58 -15.88 -12.21 -2.25
N SER A 59 -15.51 -11.35 -1.30
CA SER A 59 -16.06 -11.35 0.07
C SER A 59 -17.31 -10.46 0.22
N SER A 60 -17.60 -9.64 -0.79
CA SER A 60 -18.75 -8.74 -0.79
C SER A 60 -20.05 -9.47 -1.11
N VAL A 61 -21.18 -8.96 -0.62
CA VAL A 61 -22.49 -9.51 -0.95
C VAL A 61 -22.94 -8.87 -2.26
N GLN A 62 -23.17 -9.68 -3.29
CA GLN A 62 -23.80 -9.21 -4.51
C GLN A 62 -25.32 -9.19 -4.33
N SER A 63 -25.93 -8.02 -4.55
CA SER A 63 -27.37 -7.90 -4.68
C SER A 63 -27.87 -8.66 -5.92
N ALA A 64 -29.17 -9.00 -5.95
CA ALA A 64 -29.80 -9.64 -7.11
C ALA A 64 -29.63 -8.82 -8.42
N ASP A 65 -29.48 -7.49 -8.29
CA ASP A 65 -29.29 -6.55 -9.39
C ASP A 65 -27.82 -6.40 -9.83
N GLY A 66 -26.89 -7.19 -9.26
CA GLY A 66 -25.45 -7.14 -9.59
C GLY A 66 -24.69 -6.00 -8.91
N VAL A 67 -25.33 -5.24 -8.02
CA VAL A 67 -24.69 -4.18 -7.23
C VAL A 67 -23.83 -4.79 -6.11
N ILE A 68 -22.60 -4.30 -5.99
CA ILE A 68 -21.66 -4.69 -4.94
C ILE A 68 -22.00 -3.92 -3.66
N ASN A 69 -22.31 -4.64 -2.57
CA ASN A 69 -22.52 -4.07 -1.26
C ASN A 69 -21.30 -4.29 -0.37
N CYS A 70 -20.86 -3.23 0.30
CA CYS A 70 -19.74 -3.28 1.20
C CYS A 70 -19.98 -4.25 2.36
N SER A 71 -19.10 -5.22 2.52
CA SER A 71 -19.17 -6.21 3.61
C SER A 71 -19.04 -5.61 5.02
N VAL A 72 -18.51 -4.37 5.13
CA VAL A 72 -18.25 -3.69 6.41
C VAL A 72 -19.36 -2.69 6.76
N CYS A 73 -19.75 -1.81 5.83
CA CYS A 73 -20.73 -0.75 6.11
C CYS A 73 -22.10 -0.95 5.44
N GLY A 74 -22.26 -1.98 4.61
CA GLY A 74 -23.51 -2.29 3.89
C GLY A 74 -23.89 -1.32 2.78
N ARG A 75 -23.11 -0.26 2.52
CA ARG A 75 -23.39 0.69 1.43
C ARG A 75 -22.96 0.14 0.08
N GLU A 76 -23.67 0.56 -0.96
CA GLU A 76 -23.41 0.17 -2.34
C GLU A 76 -22.14 0.83 -2.90
N GLY A 77 -21.59 0.24 -3.96
CA GLY A 77 -20.54 0.85 -4.80
C GLY A 77 -19.10 0.57 -4.38
N HIS A 78 -18.86 -0.26 -3.36
CA HIS A 78 -17.51 -0.69 -2.98
C HIS A 78 -17.52 -2.02 -2.20
N PRO A 79 -16.46 -2.84 -2.30
CA PRO A 79 -16.44 -4.18 -1.70
C PRO A 79 -16.19 -4.20 -0.19
N ALA A 80 -15.34 -3.28 0.30
CA ALA A 80 -14.98 -3.15 1.71
C ALA A 80 -14.53 -1.71 2.01
N CYS A 81 -14.73 -1.26 3.25
CA CYS A 81 -14.26 0.04 3.72
C CYS A 81 -13.68 -0.04 5.13
N GLY A 82 -13.10 1.06 5.58
CA GLY A 82 -12.55 1.20 6.92
C GLY A 82 -11.18 0.54 7.07
N MET A 83 -10.82 0.30 8.33
CA MET A 83 -9.44 -0.06 8.69
C MET A 83 -8.98 -1.36 8.03
N ARG A 84 -9.81 -2.42 7.99
CA ARG A 84 -9.42 -3.72 7.44
C ARG A 84 -9.02 -3.68 5.97
N TYR A 85 -9.77 -2.92 5.15
CA TYR A 85 -9.42 -2.73 3.74
C TYR A 85 -8.10 -1.96 3.60
N TRP A 86 -7.95 -0.88 4.38
CA TRP A 86 -6.72 -0.09 4.39
C TRP A 86 -5.49 -0.90 4.85
N THR A 87 -5.62 -1.71 5.89
CA THR A 87 -4.57 -2.62 6.35
C THR A 87 -4.16 -3.59 5.25
N ALA A 88 -5.13 -4.22 4.58
CA ALA A 88 -4.84 -5.13 3.45
C ALA A 88 -4.13 -4.42 2.28
N LEU A 89 -4.58 -3.21 1.93
CA LEU A 89 -3.99 -2.42 0.86
C LEU A 89 -2.55 -2.01 1.20
N ARG A 90 -2.34 -1.51 2.42
CA ARG A 90 -1.03 -1.10 2.93
C ARG A 90 -0.08 -2.29 3.09
N ALA A 91 -0.56 -3.44 3.54
CA ALA A 91 0.18 -4.69 3.61
C ALA A 91 0.65 -5.15 2.23
N ALA A 92 -0.23 -5.14 1.23
CA ALA A 92 0.13 -5.47 -0.14
C ALA A 92 1.18 -4.50 -0.72
N TRP A 93 0.99 -3.19 -0.53
CA TRP A 93 1.92 -2.18 -1.01
C TRP A 93 3.31 -2.30 -0.36
N LEU A 94 3.35 -2.54 0.95
CA LEU A 94 4.58 -2.70 1.71
C LEU A 94 5.17 -4.11 1.59
N ARG A 95 4.46 -5.04 0.93
CA ARG A 95 4.80 -6.48 0.84
C ARG A 95 5.06 -7.10 2.22
N ALA A 96 4.19 -6.76 3.17
CA ALA A 96 4.25 -7.20 4.56
C ALA A 96 2.96 -7.94 4.94
N ALA A 97 2.96 -8.63 6.08
CA ALA A 97 1.78 -9.32 6.58
C ALA A 97 0.75 -8.32 7.12
N GLU A 98 -0.55 -8.61 7.00
CA GLU A 98 -1.62 -7.72 7.51
C GLU A 98 -1.50 -7.52 9.03
N GLU A 99 -1.08 -8.57 9.75
CA GLU A 99 -0.88 -8.56 11.19
C GLU A 99 0.24 -7.60 11.63
N GLU A 100 1.28 -7.42 10.80
CA GLU A 100 2.34 -6.45 11.08
C GLU A 100 1.88 -5.01 10.86
N ILE A 101 0.96 -4.80 9.93
CA ILE A 101 0.44 -3.48 9.56
C ILE A 101 -0.71 -3.02 10.46
N GLU A 102 -1.48 -3.97 11.01
CA GLU A 102 -2.62 -3.67 11.88
C GLU A 102 -2.21 -2.97 13.18
N HIS A 103 -0.98 -3.20 13.65
CA HIS A 103 -0.45 -2.57 14.86
C HIS A 103 0.10 -1.18 14.55
N GLU A 104 -0.65 -0.14 14.94
CA GLU A 104 -0.14 1.23 14.90
C GLU A 104 0.96 1.42 15.96
N PRO A 105 2.03 2.17 15.65
CA PRO A 105 3.06 2.49 16.63
C PRO A 105 2.45 3.34 17.76
N GLU A 106 2.94 3.16 18.99
CA GLU A 106 2.38 3.84 20.17
C GLU A 106 2.67 5.34 20.16
N SER A 107 3.75 5.75 19.48
CA SER A 107 4.13 7.15 19.32
C SER A 107 4.82 7.39 17.97
N PHE A 108 5.09 8.64 17.67
CA PHE A 108 5.81 9.02 16.44
C PHE A 108 7.28 8.59 16.46
N GLU A 109 7.88 8.51 17.65
CA GLU A 109 9.26 8.07 17.87
C GLU A 109 9.40 6.54 17.92
N ASP A 110 8.29 5.82 18.06
CA ASP A 110 8.26 4.37 17.94
C ASP A 110 8.38 3.99 16.45
N PRO A 111 9.48 3.35 16.03
CA PRO A 111 9.64 2.91 14.63
C PRO A 111 8.54 1.91 14.22
N GLY A 112 7.89 1.27 15.18
CA GLY A 112 6.85 0.27 14.94
C GLY A 112 7.40 -1.07 14.45
N SER A 113 6.56 -2.10 14.58
CA SER A 113 6.87 -3.49 14.21
C SER A 113 7.41 -3.62 12.80
N LEU A 114 6.77 -2.96 11.83
CA LEU A 114 7.12 -3.06 10.43
C LEU A 114 8.53 -2.54 10.14
N GLN A 115 8.90 -1.39 10.70
CA GLN A 115 10.22 -0.82 10.46
C GLN A 115 11.30 -1.68 11.13
N THR A 116 11.03 -2.21 12.33
CA THR A 116 11.93 -3.14 13.01
C THR A 116 12.12 -4.45 12.23
N SER A 117 11.04 -5.07 11.73
CA SER A 117 11.10 -6.28 10.90
C SER A 117 11.92 -6.04 9.62
N ARG A 118 11.79 -4.86 9.00
CA ARG A 118 12.49 -4.51 7.77
C ARG A 118 13.93 -4.09 7.98
N ALA A 119 14.30 -3.59 9.15
CA ALA A 119 15.66 -3.15 9.44
C ALA A 119 16.72 -4.25 9.21
N GLY A 120 16.33 -5.53 9.32
CA GLY A 120 17.19 -6.67 9.00
C GLY A 120 17.16 -7.14 7.54
N LEU A 121 16.17 -6.73 6.76
CA LEU A 121 15.99 -7.12 5.35
C LEU A 121 16.55 -6.08 4.38
N VAL A 122 16.49 -4.82 4.76
CA VAL A 122 17.19 -3.76 4.04
C VAL A 122 18.66 -3.99 4.32
N GLY A 123 19.40 -4.44 3.29
CA GLY A 123 20.86 -4.52 3.36
C GLY A 123 21.46 -3.17 3.78
N PRO A 124 22.77 -3.10 4.04
CA PRO A 124 23.41 -1.82 4.36
C PRO A 124 22.95 -0.77 3.35
N ILE A 125 22.34 0.31 3.86
CA ILE A 125 21.86 1.41 3.03
C ILE A 125 23.05 1.81 2.16
N ARG A 126 22.92 1.63 0.85
CA ARG A 126 23.99 2.01 -0.06
C ARG A 126 24.13 3.52 0.04
N ASP A 127 25.35 3.99 0.26
CA ASP A 127 25.64 5.40 0.13
C ASP A 127 25.24 5.85 -1.28
N LEU A 128 24.43 6.90 -1.35
CA LEU A 128 24.11 7.55 -2.61
C LEU A 128 25.35 8.26 -3.12
N SER A 129 25.63 8.14 -4.40
CA SER A 129 26.69 8.94 -5.03
C SER A 129 26.30 10.42 -5.01
N GLU A 130 27.29 11.31 -5.12
CA GLU A 130 27.05 12.77 -5.11
C GLU A 130 26.05 13.21 -6.20
N GLY A 131 26.14 12.63 -7.40
CA GLY A 131 25.19 12.92 -8.48
C GLY A 131 23.77 12.40 -8.21
N GLU A 132 23.62 11.22 -7.60
CA GLU A 132 22.28 10.73 -7.21
C GLU A 132 21.67 11.55 -6.08
N LEU A 133 22.51 12.12 -5.21
CA LEU A 133 22.08 13.04 -4.16
C LEU A 133 21.58 14.36 -4.76
N GLU A 134 22.32 14.91 -5.74
CA GLU A 134 21.95 16.11 -6.49
C GLU A 134 20.63 15.89 -7.27
N ASP A 135 20.50 14.77 -7.99
CA ASP A 135 19.26 14.40 -8.69
C ASP A 135 18.06 14.29 -7.72
N LEU A 136 18.28 13.74 -6.53
CA LEU A 136 17.25 13.64 -5.49
C LEU A 136 16.88 15.02 -4.94
N GLU A 137 17.85 15.90 -4.72
CA GLU A 137 17.62 17.28 -4.30
C GLU A 137 16.80 18.05 -5.34
N ASP A 138 17.15 17.93 -6.63
CA ASP A 138 16.40 18.51 -7.74
C ASP A 138 14.96 17.96 -7.82
N CYS A 139 14.78 16.66 -7.64
CA CYS A 139 13.46 16.05 -7.59
C CYS A 139 12.64 16.57 -6.42
N LEU A 140 13.25 16.68 -5.24
CA LEU A 140 12.62 17.22 -4.04
C LEU A 140 12.23 18.68 -4.26
N ASP A 141 13.09 19.51 -4.82
CA ASP A 141 12.79 20.90 -5.14
C ASP A 141 11.68 21.03 -6.20
N ALA A 142 11.61 20.11 -7.16
CA ALA A 142 10.54 20.09 -8.17
C ALA A 142 9.17 19.71 -7.57
N VAL A 143 9.13 18.80 -6.58
CA VAL A 143 7.87 18.42 -5.88
C VAL A 143 7.53 19.35 -4.73
N VAL A 144 8.53 20.00 -4.14
CA VAL A 144 8.39 21.17 -3.26
C VAL A 144 8.07 22.35 -4.16
N ARG A 145 6.89 22.31 -4.80
CA ARG A 145 6.25 23.55 -5.23
C ARG A 145 6.24 24.46 -4.01
N PRO A 146 6.42 25.78 -4.16
CA PRO A 146 6.04 26.68 -3.09
C PRO A 146 4.53 26.48 -2.92
N PHE A 147 4.12 25.63 -1.98
CA PHE A 147 2.76 25.68 -1.47
C PHE A 147 2.68 27.07 -0.85
N PRO A 148 1.98 28.02 -1.50
CA PRO A 148 1.96 29.37 -1.01
C PRO A 148 1.49 29.29 0.43
N ARG A 149 2.29 29.82 1.36
CA ARG A 149 1.93 29.82 2.78
C ARG A 149 0.53 30.43 2.85
N LEU A 150 -0.42 29.63 3.33
CA LEU A 150 -1.79 30.12 3.48
C LEU A 150 -1.73 31.36 4.38
N LYS A 151 -2.16 32.51 3.85
CA LYS A 151 -2.14 33.80 4.57
C LYS A 151 -2.96 33.75 5.87
N ARG A 152 -3.84 32.76 5.98
CA ARG A 152 -4.69 32.44 7.12
C ARG A 152 -4.90 30.93 7.16
N SER A 153 -5.08 30.36 8.34
CA SER A 153 -5.57 28.98 8.44
C SER A 153 -6.91 28.87 7.70
N VAL A 154 -7.07 27.82 6.92
CA VAL A 154 -8.31 27.49 6.22
C VAL A 154 -8.92 26.27 6.93
N PRO A 155 -10.21 26.29 7.30
CA PRO A 155 -10.86 25.11 7.86
C PRO A 155 -10.76 23.91 6.92
N LEU A 156 -10.51 22.72 7.46
CA LEU A 156 -10.29 21.49 6.68
C LEU A 156 -11.39 21.26 5.63
N THR A 157 -12.65 21.49 6.00
CA THR A 157 -13.80 21.34 5.09
C THR A 157 -13.68 22.20 3.84
N GLN A 158 -13.17 23.42 3.97
CA GLN A 158 -13.00 24.34 2.85
C GLN A 158 -11.78 23.96 1.99
N ALA A 159 -10.72 23.43 2.60
CA ALA A 159 -9.58 22.89 1.88
C ALA A 159 -9.97 21.67 1.02
N VAL A 160 -10.78 20.76 1.57
CA VAL A 160 -11.29 19.57 0.86
C VAL A 160 -12.13 19.98 -0.35
N GLN A 161 -13.07 20.92 -0.19
CA GLN A 161 -13.90 21.42 -1.28
C GLN A 161 -13.08 22.08 -2.41
N CYS A 162 -12.03 22.82 -2.08
CA CYS A 162 -11.15 23.41 -3.09
C CYS A 162 -10.34 22.36 -3.85
N ALA A 163 -9.92 21.28 -3.18
CA ALA A 163 -9.19 20.19 -3.82
C ALA A 163 -10.08 19.36 -4.76
N GLU A 164 -11.35 19.14 -4.41
CA GLU A 164 -12.33 18.41 -5.22
C GLU A 164 -12.77 19.19 -6.48
N ALA A 165 -12.52 20.50 -6.54
CA ALA A 165 -12.92 21.38 -7.65
C ALA A 165 -11.86 21.57 -8.75
N LEU A 166 -10.67 20.97 -8.60
CA LEU A 166 -9.56 20.98 -9.57
C LEU A 166 -9.57 19.72 -10.44
#